data_AF-A0AAW9SG49-F1
#
_entry.id   AF-A0AAW9SG49-F1
#
_cell.length_a   1.000
_cell.length_b   1.000
_cell.length_c   1.000
_cell.angle_alpha   90.00
_cell.angle_beta   90.00
_cell.angle_gamma   90.00
#
_symmetry.space_group_name_H-M   'P 1'
#
loop_
_entity.id
_entity.type
_entity.pdbx_description
1 polymer ?
#
loop_
_entity_poly.entity_id
_entity_poly.type
_entity_poly.pdbx_seq_one_letter_code
_entity_poly.pdbx_strand_id
1 'polypeptide(L)'
;MNDMTPAAGHNRPPDPLNEALAPYGDFITEAEGWLDGEPVKDEAAMNAVDALAKEIKAAKKDVTAAQKSESAPLHDAWKEALNRYKPTLDDLDRISKGLAALVGGFKRKLAEEKRAAERKAWEEAEAKRRAAEEADRKADTANIEEQRAAEEARREAMEAEKAAQAARKDAGAVKGLRKVTRYEITDHKDALHDIARHDRDAITAFIEEYVRKNHKARPITGVRVWEEREAF
;
A
#
# COMPACT_ATOMS: atom_id res chain seq x y z
N MET A 1 -40.46 3.51 -51.84
CA MET A 1 -39.81 3.30 -50.55
C MET A 1 -38.68 4.29 -50.45
N ASN A 2 -38.78 5.26 -49.53
CA ASN A 2 -37.63 5.91 -48.91
C ASN A 2 -38.15 6.43 -47.57
N ASP A 3 -37.95 5.59 -46.56
CA ASP A 3 -38.29 5.83 -45.17
C ASP A 3 -37.19 6.73 -44.58
N MET A 4 -37.47 8.03 -44.46
CA MET A 4 -36.57 9.00 -43.84
C MET A 4 -36.96 9.14 -42.37
N THR A 5 -36.52 8.21 -41.53
CA THR A 5 -36.53 8.40 -40.09
C THR A 5 -35.60 9.56 -39.72
N PRO A 6 -36.07 10.64 -39.07
CA PRO A 6 -35.22 11.73 -38.65
C PRO A 6 -34.17 11.24 -37.64
N ALA A 7 -32.92 11.67 -37.84
CA ALA A 7 -31.78 11.29 -37.00
C ALA A 7 -32.01 11.72 -35.53
N ALA A 8 -32.15 10.73 -34.65
CA ALA A 8 -32.20 10.90 -33.21
C ALA A 8 -30.85 11.44 -32.70
N GLY A 9 -30.79 12.74 -32.45
CA GLY A 9 -29.58 13.42 -31.98
C GLY A 9 -29.71 14.93 -31.75
N HIS A 10 -30.84 15.54 -32.14
CA HIS A 10 -31.03 16.99 -32.19
C HIS A 10 -31.70 17.59 -30.94
N ASN A 11 -31.88 16.81 -29.87
CA ASN A 11 -32.48 17.26 -28.62
C ASN A 11 -31.57 16.94 -27.43
N ARG A 12 -30.29 17.28 -27.54
CA ARG A 12 -29.41 17.33 -26.37
C ARG A 12 -29.59 18.70 -25.73
N PRO A 13 -29.81 18.78 -24.40
CA PRO A 13 -29.85 20.08 -23.71
C PRO A 13 -28.53 20.83 -23.96
N PRO A 14 -28.55 22.17 -23.92
CA PRO A 14 -27.32 22.98 -23.99
C PRO A 14 -26.29 22.46 -22.99
N ASP A 15 -25.02 22.46 -23.40
CA ASP A 15 -23.92 22.07 -22.52
C ASP A 15 -23.83 23.09 -21.35
N PRO A 16 -23.95 22.65 -20.09
CA PRO A 16 -23.96 23.55 -18.93
C PRO A 16 -22.71 24.43 -18.79
N LEU A 17 -21.56 23.97 -19.29
CA LEU A 17 -20.34 24.77 -19.34
C LEU A 17 -20.47 25.92 -20.35
N ASN A 18 -20.98 25.61 -21.54
CA ASN A 18 -21.19 26.62 -22.59
C ASN A 18 -22.25 27.64 -22.17
N GLU A 19 -23.33 27.21 -21.50
CA GLU A 19 -24.36 28.11 -20.98
C GLU A 19 -23.82 29.03 -19.88
N ALA A 20 -22.99 28.50 -18.97
CA ALA A 20 -22.36 29.30 -17.92
C ALA A 20 -21.32 30.30 -18.46
N LEU A 21 -20.65 29.99 -19.57
CA LEU A 21 -19.63 30.86 -20.18
C LEU A 21 -20.21 31.87 -21.18
N ALA A 22 -21.38 31.60 -21.77
CA ALA A 22 -21.97 32.43 -22.81
C ALA A 22 -22.04 33.94 -22.49
N PRO A 23 -22.33 34.39 -21.25
CA PRO A 23 -22.37 35.82 -20.92
C PRO A 23 -20.99 36.50 -20.84
N TYR A 24 -19.90 35.73 -20.81
CA TYR A 24 -18.57 36.21 -20.44
C TYR A 24 -17.54 36.21 -21.58
N GLY A 25 -17.93 35.79 -22.79
CA GLY A 25 -17.02 35.64 -23.93
C GLY A 25 -16.20 36.91 -24.21
N ASP A 26 -16.86 38.06 -24.27
CA ASP A 26 -16.20 39.35 -24.57
C ASP A 26 -15.20 39.74 -23.46
N PHE A 27 -15.56 39.57 -22.19
CA PHE A 27 -14.69 39.87 -21.04
C PHE A 27 -13.47 38.96 -20.98
N ILE A 28 -13.62 37.69 -21.37
CA ILE A 28 -12.51 36.73 -21.43
C ILE A 28 -11.51 37.15 -22.50
N THR A 29 -11.99 37.43 -23.72
CA THR A 29 -11.12 37.90 -24.81
C THR A 29 -10.43 39.22 -24.46
N GLU A 30 -11.13 40.15 -23.80
CA GLU A 30 -10.52 41.41 -23.34
C GLU A 30 -9.46 41.17 -22.26
N ALA A 31 -9.76 40.34 -21.25
CA ALA A 31 -8.80 40.02 -20.19
C ALA A 31 -7.53 39.33 -20.73
N GLU A 32 -7.67 38.43 -21.71
CA GLU A 32 -6.53 37.80 -22.39
C GLU A 32 -5.61 38.84 -23.06
N GLY A 33 -6.19 39.90 -23.63
CA GLY A 33 -5.44 41.02 -24.22
C GLY A 33 -4.62 41.83 -23.19
N TRP A 34 -5.09 41.95 -21.95
CA TRP A 34 -4.39 42.64 -20.86
C TRP A 34 -3.30 41.78 -20.18
N LEU A 35 -3.30 40.46 -20.40
CA LEU A 35 -2.36 39.53 -19.77
C LEU A 35 -1.09 39.30 -20.62
N ASP A 36 -0.50 40.40 -21.12
CA ASP A 36 0.69 40.38 -21.97
C ASP A 36 2.02 40.39 -21.17
N GLY A 37 1.95 40.62 -19.87
CA GLY A 37 3.10 40.68 -18.95
C GLY A 37 3.63 42.08 -18.67
N GLU A 38 3.05 43.13 -19.25
CA GLU A 38 3.41 44.50 -18.90
C GLU A 38 2.71 44.96 -17.60
N PRO A 39 3.43 45.64 -16.68
CA PRO A 39 2.80 46.21 -15.51
C PRO A 39 1.95 47.44 -15.88
N VAL A 40 0.83 47.58 -15.17
CA VAL A 40 -0.04 48.76 -15.26
C VAL A 40 0.72 50.02 -14.83
N LYS A 41 0.60 51.11 -15.59
CA LYS A 41 1.40 52.35 -15.43
C LYS A 41 0.60 53.53 -14.85
N ASP A 42 -0.73 53.43 -14.78
CA ASP A 42 -1.60 54.48 -14.26
C ASP A 42 -2.86 53.92 -13.59
N GLU A 43 -3.55 54.79 -12.83
CA GLU A 43 -4.73 54.44 -12.05
C GLU A 43 -5.96 54.09 -12.92
N ALA A 44 -6.08 54.68 -14.12
CA ALA A 44 -7.20 54.40 -15.01
C ALA A 44 -7.11 52.97 -15.55
N ALA A 45 -5.91 52.53 -15.95
CA ALA A 45 -5.63 51.17 -16.37
C ALA A 45 -5.78 50.18 -15.19
N MET A 46 -5.41 50.57 -13.97
CA MET A 46 -5.64 49.73 -12.78
C MET A 46 -7.15 49.49 -12.57
N ASN A 47 -7.97 50.53 -12.64
CA ASN A 47 -9.42 50.42 -12.47
C ASN A 47 -10.09 49.58 -13.58
N ALA A 48 -9.59 49.66 -14.82
CA ALA A 48 -10.06 48.83 -15.92
C ALA A 48 -9.73 47.34 -15.70
N VAL A 49 -8.51 47.03 -15.27
CA VAL A 49 -8.09 45.67 -14.91
C VAL A 49 -8.90 45.14 -13.73
N ASP A 50 -9.16 45.95 -12.71
CA ASP A 50 -10.00 45.54 -11.57
C ASP A 50 -11.44 45.23 -11.98
N ALA A 51 -12.01 45.99 -12.91
CA ALA A 51 -13.34 45.72 -13.46
C ALA A 51 -13.37 44.40 -14.24
N LEU A 52 -12.40 44.14 -15.11
CA LEU A 52 -12.26 42.86 -15.82
C LEU A 52 -12.06 41.70 -14.85
N ALA A 53 -11.21 41.86 -13.84
CA ALA A 53 -10.95 40.83 -12.83
C ALA A 53 -12.23 40.45 -12.06
N LYS A 54 -13.16 41.39 -11.86
CA LYS A 54 -14.48 41.11 -11.26
C LYS A 54 -15.35 40.23 -12.16
N GLU A 55 -15.43 40.54 -13.45
CA GLU A 55 -16.23 39.75 -14.40
C GLU A 55 -15.65 38.34 -14.60
N ILE A 56 -14.31 38.19 -14.67
CA ILE A 56 -13.67 36.87 -14.74
C ILE A 56 -13.92 36.05 -13.47
N LYS A 57 -13.94 36.69 -12.29
CA LYS A 57 -14.33 36.02 -11.03
C LYS A 57 -15.80 35.56 -11.08
N ALA A 58 -16.69 36.33 -11.70
CA ALA A 58 -18.08 35.95 -11.90
C ALA A 58 -18.22 34.75 -12.86
N ALA A 59 -17.53 34.78 -14.01
CA ALA A 59 -17.47 33.66 -14.95
C ALA A 59 -17.02 32.35 -14.27
N LYS A 60 -15.94 32.42 -13.49
CA LYS A 60 -15.43 31.28 -12.71
C LYS A 60 -16.46 30.74 -11.72
N LYS A 61 -17.19 31.63 -11.03
CA LYS A 61 -18.23 31.25 -10.07
C LYS A 61 -19.35 30.47 -10.76
N ASP A 62 -19.81 30.94 -11.92
CA ASP A 62 -20.94 30.35 -12.63
C ASP A 62 -20.57 29.01 -13.26
N VAL A 63 -19.37 28.88 -13.84
CA VAL A 63 -18.81 27.59 -14.28
C VAL A 63 -18.69 26.61 -13.11
N THR A 64 -18.24 27.07 -11.94
CA THR A 64 -18.16 26.23 -10.74
C THR A 64 -19.55 25.77 -10.27
N ALA A 65 -20.57 26.62 -10.41
CA ALA A 65 -21.95 26.27 -10.07
C ALA A 65 -22.52 25.21 -11.04
N ALA A 66 -22.28 25.38 -12.34
CA ALA A 66 -22.66 24.40 -13.37
C ALA A 66 -21.99 23.04 -13.12
N GLN A 67 -20.67 23.02 -12.88
CA GLN A 67 -19.91 21.81 -12.54
C GLN A 67 -20.52 21.09 -11.32
N LYS A 68 -20.84 21.82 -10.25
CA LYS A 68 -21.45 21.24 -9.04
C LYS A 68 -22.83 20.67 -9.33
N SER A 69 -23.65 21.39 -10.09
CA SER A 69 -25.00 20.94 -10.45
C SER A 69 -24.97 19.65 -11.28
N GLU A 70 -24.06 19.57 -12.25
CA GLU A 70 -23.89 18.39 -13.10
C GLU A 70 -23.34 17.18 -12.32
N SER A 71 -22.35 17.41 -11.44
CA SER A 71 -21.70 16.33 -10.68
C SER A 71 -22.48 15.86 -9.46
N ALA A 72 -23.35 16.68 -8.87
CA ALA A 72 -24.15 16.34 -7.70
C ALA A 72 -24.96 15.04 -7.84
N PRO A 73 -25.83 14.87 -8.87
CA PRO A 73 -26.62 13.66 -9.02
C PRO A 73 -25.76 12.41 -9.27
N LEU A 74 -24.62 12.55 -9.96
CA LEU A 74 -23.69 11.44 -10.18
C LEU A 74 -23.05 10.97 -8.87
N HIS A 75 -22.61 11.93 -8.05
CA HIS A 75 -22.02 11.65 -6.75
C HIS A 75 -23.04 11.07 -5.77
N ASP A 76 -24.28 11.54 -5.80
CA ASP A 76 -25.37 11.02 -4.97
C ASP A 76 -25.77 9.60 -5.40
N ALA A 77 -25.89 9.33 -6.70
CA ALA A 77 -26.15 7.99 -7.22
C ALA A 77 -25.02 7.00 -6.87
N TRP A 78 -23.76 7.44 -6.95
CA TRP A 78 -22.61 6.64 -6.53
C TRP A 78 -22.66 6.32 -5.03
N LYS A 79 -22.95 7.30 -4.17
CA LYS A 79 -23.11 7.08 -2.73
C LYS A 79 -24.27 6.13 -2.41
N GLU A 80 -25.40 6.30 -3.08
CA GLU A 80 -26.57 5.43 -2.89
C GLU A 80 -26.22 3.99 -3.24
N ALA A 81 -25.53 3.78 -4.37
CA ALA A 81 -25.03 2.47 -4.76
C ALA A 81 -24.11 1.89 -3.67
N LEU A 82 -23.11 2.65 -3.20
CA LEU A 82 -22.22 2.19 -2.12
C LEU A 82 -23.01 1.83 -0.85
N ASN A 83 -23.95 2.66 -0.43
CA ASN A 83 -24.78 2.44 0.75
C ASN A 83 -25.67 1.20 0.61
N ARG A 84 -26.14 0.89 -0.60
CA ARG A 84 -26.94 -0.30 -0.88
C ARG A 84 -26.14 -1.59 -0.68
N TYR A 85 -24.89 -1.63 -1.14
CA TYR A 85 -24.04 -2.82 -1.04
C TYR A 85 -23.37 -2.96 0.32
N LYS A 86 -23.10 -1.83 1.01
CA LYS A 86 -22.31 -1.80 2.24
C LYS A 86 -22.81 -2.76 3.33
N PRO A 87 -24.10 -2.81 3.71
CA PRO A 87 -24.56 -3.72 4.76
C PRO A 87 -24.27 -5.19 4.46
N THR A 88 -24.48 -5.61 3.21
CA THR A 88 -24.24 -6.99 2.77
C THR A 88 -22.75 -7.30 2.74
N LEU A 89 -21.92 -6.39 2.23
CA LEU A 89 -20.47 -6.56 2.24
C LEU A 89 -19.93 -6.63 3.67
N ASP A 90 -20.40 -5.76 4.57
CA ASP A 90 -20.01 -5.76 5.99
C ASP A 90 -20.41 -7.08 6.68
N ASP A 91 -21.56 -7.66 6.33
CA ASP A 91 -22.00 -8.96 6.86
C ASP A 91 -21.21 -10.14 6.30
N LEU A 92 -20.96 -10.18 4.98
CA LEU A 92 -20.10 -11.18 4.35
C LEU A 92 -18.69 -11.15 4.93
N ASP A 93 -18.15 -9.96 5.19
CA ASP A 93 -16.88 -9.76 5.89
C ASP A 93 -16.91 -10.36 7.31
N ARG A 94 -17.99 -10.13 8.05
CA ARG A 94 -18.18 -10.68 9.40
C ARG A 94 -18.23 -12.20 9.38
N ILE A 95 -18.98 -12.79 8.43
CA ILE A 95 -19.09 -14.25 8.25
C ILE A 95 -17.72 -14.84 7.90
N SER A 96 -17.03 -14.25 6.92
CA SER A 96 -15.69 -14.69 6.49
C SER A 96 -14.67 -14.65 7.64
N LYS A 97 -14.66 -13.55 8.42
CA LYS A 97 -13.83 -13.42 9.63
C LYS A 97 -14.19 -14.46 10.69
N GLY A 98 -15.49 -14.72 10.91
CA GLY A 98 -15.97 -15.74 11.83
C GLY A 98 -15.50 -17.14 11.46
N LEU A 99 -15.61 -17.51 10.17
CA LEU A 99 -15.11 -18.80 9.66
C LEU A 99 -13.59 -18.92 9.81
N ALA A 100 -12.85 -17.86 9.49
CA ALA A 100 -11.40 -17.83 9.67
C ALA A 100 -10.98 -17.99 11.14
N ALA A 101 -11.69 -17.34 12.06
CA ALA A 101 -11.47 -17.46 13.50
C ALA A 101 -11.77 -18.87 14.01
N LEU A 102 -12.89 -19.47 13.56
CA LEU A 102 -13.31 -20.82 13.90
C LEU A 102 -12.22 -21.85 13.56
N VAL A 103 -11.67 -21.79 12.35
CA VAL A 103 -10.63 -22.75 11.90
C VAL A 103 -9.22 -22.37 12.36
N GLY A 104 -8.99 -21.14 12.81
CA GLY A 104 -7.66 -20.59 13.11
C GLY A 104 -6.94 -21.28 14.27
N GLY A 105 -7.67 -21.72 15.30
CA GLY A 105 -7.11 -22.53 16.39
C GLY A 105 -6.64 -23.90 15.90
N PHE A 106 -7.49 -24.59 15.15
CA PHE A 106 -7.20 -25.92 14.61
C PHE A 106 -6.03 -25.90 13.62
N LYS A 107 -6.01 -24.95 12.67
CA LYS A 107 -4.91 -24.81 11.71
C LYS A 107 -3.56 -24.58 12.38
N ARG A 108 -3.50 -23.82 13.49
CA ARG A 108 -2.26 -23.61 14.25
C ARG A 108 -1.76 -24.91 14.89
N LYS A 109 -2.65 -25.67 15.54
CA LYS A 109 -2.31 -26.99 16.11
C LYS A 109 -1.83 -27.95 15.03
N LEU A 110 -2.57 -28.06 13.92
CA LEU A 110 -2.19 -28.91 12.80
C LEU A 110 -0.83 -28.50 12.20
N ALA A 111 -0.55 -27.20 12.07
CA ALA A 111 0.74 -26.72 11.59
C ALA A 111 1.89 -26.98 12.58
N GLU A 112 1.62 -27.03 13.87
CA GLU A 112 2.60 -27.39 14.90
C GLU A 112 2.88 -28.90 14.89
N GLU A 113 1.83 -29.72 14.85
CA GLU A 113 1.91 -31.18 14.74
C GLU A 113 2.70 -31.60 13.50
N LYS A 114 2.38 -31.03 12.33
CA LYS A 114 3.10 -31.35 11.09
C LYS A 114 4.55 -30.86 11.10
N ARG A 115 4.85 -29.71 11.70
CA ARG A 115 6.24 -29.25 11.90
C ARG A 115 7.00 -30.14 12.89
N ALA A 116 6.33 -30.69 13.90
CA ALA A 116 6.95 -31.66 14.81
C ALA A 116 7.23 -32.99 14.10
N ALA A 117 6.31 -33.46 13.26
CA ALA A 117 6.51 -34.63 12.42
C ALA A 117 7.65 -34.43 11.41
N GLU A 118 7.72 -33.25 10.77
CA GLU A 118 8.84 -32.87 9.91
C GLU A 118 10.18 -32.93 10.66
N ARG A 119 10.27 -32.33 11.86
CA ARG A 119 11.51 -32.38 12.66
C ARG A 119 11.94 -33.81 12.96
N LYS A 120 11.02 -34.66 13.42
CA LYS A 120 11.30 -36.08 13.70
C LYS A 120 11.77 -36.83 12.44
N ALA A 121 11.09 -36.63 11.30
CA ALA A 121 11.49 -37.28 10.06
C ALA A 121 12.88 -36.84 9.59
N TRP A 122 13.25 -35.57 9.79
CA TRP A 122 14.60 -35.07 9.51
C TRP A 122 15.65 -35.59 10.48
N GLU A 123 15.33 -35.72 11.78
CA GLU A 123 16.21 -36.34 12.77
C GLU A 123 16.48 -37.83 12.43
N GLU A 124 15.44 -38.57 12.02
CA GLU A 124 15.57 -39.96 11.56
C GLU A 124 16.37 -40.09 10.26
N ALA A 125 16.13 -39.19 9.28
CA ALA A 125 16.89 -39.16 8.04
C ALA A 125 18.37 -38.84 8.28
N GLU A 126 18.67 -37.90 9.17
CA GLU A 126 20.05 -37.56 9.56
C GLU A 126 20.75 -38.75 10.25
N ALA A 127 20.06 -39.43 11.16
CA ALA A 127 20.60 -40.60 11.86
C ALA A 127 20.91 -41.74 10.87
N LYS A 128 19.99 -42.03 9.94
CA LYS A 128 20.20 -43.06 8.92
C LYS A 128 21.26 -42.68 7.90
N ARG A 129 21.38 -41.40 7.53
CA ARG A 129 22.46 -40.92 6.67
C ARG A 129 23.82 -41.16 7.32
N ARG A 130 23.99 -40.81 8.60
CA ARG A 130 25.23 -41.06 9.34
C ARG A 130 25.55 -42.55 9.46
N ALA A 131 24.53 -43.39 9.71
CA ALA A 131 24.71 -44.83 9.76
C ALA A 131 25.15 -45.41 8.40
N ALA A 132 24.57 -44.92 7.29
CA ALA A 132 24.98 -45.29 5.94
C ALA A 132 26.42 -44.84 5.62
N GLU A 133 26.78 -43.59 5.93
CA GLU A 133 28.15 -43.08 5.76
C GLU A 133 29.17 -43.90 6.58
N GLU A 134 28.80 -44.33 7.79
CA GLU A 134 29.65 -45.16 8.64
C GLU A 134 29.78 -46.60 8.11
N ALA A 135 28.69 -47.21 7.64
CA ALA A 135 28.69 -48.54 7.04
C ALA A 135 29.53 -48.55 5.75
N ASP A 136 29.37 -47.55 4.90
CA ASP A 136 30.16 -47.37 3.68
C ASP A 136 31.65 -47.23 3.98
N ARG A 137 32.00 -46.47 5.02
CA ARG A 137 33.40 -46.28 5.44
C ARG A 137 34.03 -47.57 5.99
N LYS A 138 33.24 -48.44 6.63
CA LYS A 138 33.72 -49.67 7.25
C LYS A 138 33.76 -50.86 6.29
N ALA A 139 32.98 -50.83 5.21
CA ALA A 139 32.84 -51.96 4.31
C ALA A 139 34.11 -52.23 3.50
N ASP A 140 34.66 -53.44 3.62
CA ASP A 140 35.74 -53.91 2.77
C ASP A 140 35.20 -54.27 1.37
N THR A 141 35.87 -53.75 0.34
CA THR A 141 35.61 -54.08 -1.07
C THR A 141 35.72 -55.57 -1.41
N ALA A 142 36.44 -56.36 -0.61
CA ALA A 142 36.55 -57.81 -0.78
C ALA A 142 35.51 -58.61 0.02
N ASN A 143 34.70 -57.98 0.87
CA ASN A 143 33.70 -58.63 1.72
C ASN A 143 32.26 -58.34 1.24
N ILE A 144 31.63 -59.33 0.63
CA ILE A 144 30.28 -59.20 0.04
C ILE A 144 29.18 -58.92 1.06
N GLU A 145 29.31 -59.40 2.30
CA GLU A 145 28.30 -59.18 3.34
C GLU A 145 28.36 -57.75 3.90
N GLU A 146 29.57 -57.19 4.02
CA GLU A 146 29.75 -55.79 4.41
C GLU A 146 29.27 -54.84 3.31
N GLN A 147 29.47 -55.18 2.04
CA GLN A 147 28.90 -54.44 0.92
C GLN A 147 27.37 -54.46 0.91
N ARG A 148 26.76 -55.60 1.22
CA ARG A 148 25.29 -55.72 1.33
C ARG A 148 24.74 -54.88 2.48
N ALA A 149 25.40 -54.89 3.63
CA ALA A 149 25.02 -54.07 4.77
C ALA A 149 25.14 -52.56 4.48
N ALA A 150 26.20 -52.14 3.78
CA ALA A 150 26.38 -50.77 3.30
C ALA A 150 25.29 -50.36 2.29
N GLU A 151 24.98 -51.21 1.31
CA GLU A 151 23.90 -50.98 0.34
C GLU A 151 22.51 -50.86 1.02
N GLU A 152 22.24 -51.72 2.01
CA GLU A 152 21.01 -51.66 2.79
C GLU A 152 20.91 -50.37 3.60
N ALA A 153 21.98 -49.97 4.27
CA ALA A 153 22.03 -48.70 5.01
C ALA A 153 21.83 -47.49 4.08
N ARG A 154 22.43 -47.49 2.88
CA ARG A 154 22.18 -46.47 1.84
C ARG A 154 20.72 -46.42 1.42
N ARG A 155 20.09 -47.58 1.20
CA ARG A 155 18.66 -47.67 0.84
C ARG A 155 17.78 -47.12 1.95
N GLU A 156 18.06 -47.48 3.21
CA GLU A 156 17.33 -46.97 4.37
C GLU A 156 17.47 -45.45 4.54
N ALA A 157 18.66 -44.90 4.31
CA ALA A 157 18.90 -43.46 4.31
C ALA A 157 18.10 -42.75 3.21
N MET A 158 18.09 -43.30 1.99
CA MET A 158 17.32 -42.73 0.87
C MET A 158 15.81 -42.74 1.14
N GLU A 159 15.27 -43.82 1.69
CA GLU A 159 13.83 -43.90 2.04
C GLU A 159 13.48 -42.92 3.18
N ALA A 160 14.36 -42.77 4.17
CA ALA A 160 14.16 -41.81 5.24
C ALA A 160 14.23 -40.36 4.76
N GLU A 161 15.13 -40.04 3.81
CA GLU A 161 15.17 -38.73 3.17
C GLU A 161 13.88 -38.45 2.38
N LYS A 162 13.38 -39.42 1.60
CA LYS A 162 12.10 -39.29 0.90
C LYS A 162 10.95 -39.03 1.88
N ALA A 163 10.92 -39.73 3.01
CA ALA A 163 9.91 -39.53 4.05
C ALA A 163 10.02 -38.12 4.69
N ALA A 164 11.23 -37.62 4.96
CA ALA A 164 11.46 -36.27 5.46
C ALA A 164 11.00 -35.19 4.46
N GLN A 165 11.28 -35.38 3.17
CA GLN A 165 10.82 -34.47 2.12
C GLN A 165 9.28 -34.48 1.98
N ALA A 166 8.64 -35.65 2.12
CA ALA A 166 7.19 -35.75 2.14
C ALA A 166 6.58 -35.03 3.36
N ALA A 167 7.17 -35.21 4.55
CA ALA A 167 6.74 -34.52 5.77
C ALA A 167 6.89 -33.00 5.66
N ARG A 168 7.98 -32.51 5.06
CA ARG A 168 8.17 -31.08 4.76
C ARG A 168 7.09 -30.52 3.84
N LYS A 169 6.76 -31.24 2.76
CA LYS A 169 5.67 -30.84 1.85
C LYS A 169 4.33 -30.80 2.57
N ASP A 170 4.06 -31.78 3.42
CA ASP A 170 2.83 -31.86 4.19
C ASP A 170 2.71 -30.74 5.23
N ALA A 171 3.80 -30.39 5.90
CA ALA A 171 3.88 -29.24 6.81
C ALA A 171 3.57 -27.91 6.09
N GLY A 172 4.06 -27.76 4.84
CA GLY A 172 3.74 -26.61 3.98
C GLY A 172 2.30 -26.57 3.45
N ALA A 173 1.55 -27.67 3.51
CA ALA A 173 0.20 -27.75 2.96
C ALA A 173 -0.87 -27.05 3.82
N VAL A 174 -0.56 -26.64 5.05
CA VAL A 174 -1.50 -25.93 5.93
C VAL A 174 -1.69 -24.48 5.46
N LYS A 175 -2.69 -24.26 4.59
CA LYS A 175 -3.02 -22.95 4.01
C LYS A 175 -3.80 -22.03 4.96
N GLY A 176 -3.65 -20.72 4.76
CA GLY A 176 -4.41 -19.69 5.48
C GLY A 176 -3.82 -19.29 6.83
N LEU A 177 -2.54 -19.61 7.07
CA LEU A 177 -1.74 -19.01 8.13
C LEU A 177 -0.80 -18.00 7.49
N ARG A 178 -0.67 -16.80 8.08
CA ARG A 178 0.30 -15.79 7.66
C ARG A 178 1.53 -15.83 8.57
N LYS A 179 2.71 -15.60 8.00
CA LYS A 179 3.93 -15.35 8.78
C LYS A 179 3.78 -13.96 9.41
N VAL A 180 3.80 -13.88 10.74
CA VAL A 180 3.81 -12.60 11.47
C VAL A 180 5.11 -12.55 12.24
N THR A 181 5.99 -11.64 11.84
CA THR A 181 7.16 -11.26 12.64
C THR A 181 6.70 -10.20 13.63
N ARG A 182 6.88 -10.46 14.93
CA ARG A 182 6.66 -9.48 15.98
C ARG A 182 8.02 -9.04 16.50
N TYR A 183 8.15 -7.77 16.82
CA TYR A 183 9.30 -7.21 17.51
C TYR A 183 8.81 -6.57 18.80
N GLU A 184 9.69 -6.53 19.78
CA GLU A 184 9.48 -5.87 21.06
C GLU A 184 10.71 -4.98 21.30
N ILE A 185 10.47 -3.73 21.67
CA ILE A 185 11.55 -2.83 22.09
C ILE A 185 11.76 -3.06 23.58
N THR A 186 12.83 -3.76 23.92
CA THR A 186 13.19 -4.05 25.31
C THR A 186 13.77 -2.82 26.02
N ASP A 187 14.51 -1.97 25.29
CA ASP A 187 15.06 -0.70 25.79
C ASP A 187 15.07 0.35 24.66
N HIS A 188 14.42 1.48 24.90
CA HIS A 188 14.29 2.55 23.90
C HIS A 188 15.58 3.37 23.73
N LYS A 189 16.40 3.48 24.78
CA LYS A 189 17.67 4.20 24.74
C LYS A 189 18.69 3.42 23.92
N ASP A 190 18.76 2.11 24.10
CA ASP A 190 19.65 1.26 23.32
C ASP A 190 19.22 1.23 21.84
N ALA A 191 17.92 1.11 21.56
CA ALA A 191 17.40 1.20 20.20
C ALA A 191 17.71 2.56 19.54
N LEU A 192 17.55 3.67 20.27
CA LEU A 192 17.89 5.01 19.78
C LEU A 192 19.38 5.13 19.44
N HIS A 193 20.26 4.63 20.32
CA HIS A 193 21.69 4.67 20.09
C HIS A 193 22.13 3.76 18.94
N ASP A 194 21.50 2.61 18.77
CA ASP A 194 21.77 1.71 17.64
C ASP A 194 21.37 2.37 16.31
N ILE A 195 20.17 2.96 16.23
CA ILE A 195 19.71 3.71 15.07
C ILE A 195 20.66 4.88 14.78
N ALA A 196 21.06 5.65 15.79
CA ALA A 196 21.97 6.77 15.60
C ALA A 196 23.35 6.35 15.06
N ARG A 197 23.78 5.09 15.31
CA ARG A 197 25.04 4.54 14.79
C ARG A 197 24.92 4.01 13.36
N HIS A 198 23.81 3.36 13.04
CA HIS A 198 23.66 2.64 11.77
C HIS A 198 22.82 3.39 10.72
N ASP A 199 21.99 4.33 11.15
CA ASP A 199 21.10 5.14 10.29
C ASP A 199 21.00 6.59 10.82
N ARG A 200 22.06 7.35 10.53
CA ARG A 200 22.19 8.74 11.00
C ARG A 200 21.19 9.68 10.33
N ASP A 201 20.78 9.40 9.11
CA ASP A 201 19.88 10.28 8.35
C ASP A 201 18.46 10.21 8.92
N ALA A 202 17.99 9.01 9.28
CA ALA A 202 16.69 8.84 9.93
C ALA A 202 16.60 9.61 11.26
N ILE A 203 17.64 9.56 12.11
CA ILE A 203 17.62 10.29 13.37
C ILE A 203 17.77 11.81 13.17
N THR A 204 18.51 12.25 12.15
CA THR A 204 18.70 13.67 11.84
C THR A 204 17.39 14.30 11.40
N ALA A 205 16.64 13.64 10.50
CA ALA A 205 15.32 14.10 10.07
C ALA A 205 14.33 14.23 11.25
N PHE A 206 14.35 13.28 12.19
CA PHE A 206 13.55 13.38 13.41
C PHE A 206 13.95 14.60 14.26
N ILE A 207 15.25 14.84 14.44
CA ILE A 207 15.77 15.98 15.21
C ILE A 207 15.33 17.30 14.56
N GLU A 208 15.49 17.47 13.26
CA GLU A 208 15.12 18.70 12.54
C GLU A 208 13.63 19.01 12.67
N GLU A 209 12.76 18.02 12.45
CA GLU A 209 11.31 18.20 12.54
C GLU A 209 10.86 18.48 13.98
N TYR A 210 11.47 17.80 14.97
CA TYR A 210 11.20 18.07 16.38
C TYR A 210 11.60 19.50 16.75
N VAL A 211 12.77 19.95 16.32
CA VAL A 211 13.27 21.31 16.57
C VAL A 211 12.38 22.36 15.89
N ARG A 212 12.04 22.19 14.61
CA ARG A 212 11.15 23.10 13.87
C ARG A 212 9.82 23.31 14.60
N LYS A 213 9.23 22.28 15.18
CA LYS A 213 7.97 22.37 15.95
C LYS A 213 8.13 22.99 17.33
N ASN A 214 9.23 22.70 18.02
CA ASN A 214 9.36 22.98 19.45
C ASN A 214 10.28 24.16 19.80
N HIS A 215 11.06 24.70 18.85
CA HIS A 215 12.05 25.75 19.12
C HIS A 215 11.47 27.03 19.73
N LYS A 216 10.19 27.35 19.48
CA LYS A 216 9.50 28.50 20.09
C LYS A 216 8.95 28.20 21.49
N ALA A 217 8.64 26.93 21.78
CA ALA A 217 7.99 26.52 23.03
C ALA A 217 9.00 26.35 24.17
N ARG A 218 10.22 25.93 23.87
CA ARG A 218 11.31 25.80 24.85
C ARG A 218 12.67 25.93 24.19
N PRO A 219 13.71 26.38 24.92
CA PRO A 219 15.09 26.24 24.47
C PRO A 219 15.46 24.76 24.34
N ILE A 220 16.16 24.43 23.25
CA ILE A 220 16.67 23.09 22.95
C ILE A 220 18.20 23.19 22.90
N THR A 221 18.88 22.45 23.77
CA THR A 221 20.35 22.40 23.80
C THR A 221 20.90 21.99 22.43
N GLY A 222 21.83 22.78 21.89
CA GLY A 222 22.40 22.55 20.56
C GLY A 222 21.65 23.25 19.40
N VAL A 223 20.59 24.02 19.68
CA VAL A 223 19.82 24.77 18.67
C VAL A 223 19.92 26.28 18.93
N ARG A 224 20.15 27.07 17.88
CA ARG A 224 20.12 28.53 17.90
C ARG A 224 18.88 29.04 17.14
N VAL A 225 18.19 30.06 17.67
CA VAL A 225 16.96 30.66 17.11
C VAL A 225 17.16 32.17 16.91
N TRP A 226 16.75 32.73 15.75
CA TRP A 226 16.78 34.17 15.43
C TRP A 226 15.65 34.55 14.45
N GLU A 227 15.37 35.86 14.28
CA GLU A 227 14.30 36.39 13.41
C GLU A 227 14.81 37.52 12.50
N GLU A 228 14.32 37.58 11.26
CA GLU A 228 14.57 38.62 10.23
C GLU A 228 13.26 38.97 9.50
N ARG A 229 13.15 40.16 8.87
CA ARG A 229 11.93 40.62 8.17
C ARG A 229 12.17 40.74 6.65
N GLU A 230 11.23 40.24 5.84
CA GLU A 230 11.26 40.24 4.35
C GLU A 230 9.94 40.77 3.72
N ALA A 231 9.98 41.20 2.44
CA ALA A 231 8.84 41.75 1.70
C ALA A 231 7.84 40.66 1.25
N PHE A 232 6.55 41.02 1.12
CA PHE A 232 5.42 40.09 0.85
C PHE A 232 5.28 39.74 -0.63
#